data_AF-A0A9E5FPX1-F1
#
_entry.id   AF-A0A9E5FPX1-F1
#
_cell.length_a   1.000
_cell.length_b   1.000
_cell.length_c   1.000
_cell.angle_alpha   90.00
_cell.angle_beta   90.00
_cell.angle_gamma   90.00
#
_symmetry.space_group_name_H-M   'P 1'
#
loop_
_entity.id
_entity.type
_entity.pdbx_description
1 polymer ?
#
loop_
_entity_poly.entity_id
_entity_poly.type
_entity_poly.pdbx_seq_one_letter_code
_entity_poly.pdbx_strand_id
1 'polypeptide(L)'
;MTPQQLFEQAPSWRQLWFHDPLPSDFGEVLPLFLKQRSHEFSQSLPTSLSTAQHQELNAWYWSSEGQEVLSLACDALWEQMSAYAPQAQPAHDARHAMYKVPAAALAYIHAEQVPGWERVGALGALLHDHGRWPEERIYGEPQQSQLHAQISFMLGQEWLQPFDMPLPVRQHILLAALRHTAGADANDPMPLKLTVSADRDQLYGAEFVLRLVHHIEKKNGDFGSFYGENQARSVLDKIHHMALNRLPGPLFSRPDHVHTLWQDSVQFLLLANSHHEGFLGLFAERLSRCSFTPKDWVQWQDTTQSLLLAHAQSQRTVLDELTSLLSAQHIAPEAAYRTRTFEKLLLSPEAQKHRALAAALAWANHQRQVHDAAEANHLKQLTLLFADDALLSCMLSKLTASP
;
A
#
# COMPACT_ATOMS: atom_id res chain seq x y z
N MET A 1 -4.45 -23.91 28.81
CA MET A 1 -3.21 -23.23 28.38
C MET A 1 -3.54 -21.75 28.34
N THR A 2 -2.79 -20.90 29.04
CA THR A 2 -3.02 -19.46 28.91
C THR A 2 -2.66 -19.03 27.50
N PRO A 3 -3.25 -17.96 26.98
CA PRO A 3 -2.91 -17.51 25.63
C PRO A 3 -1.43 -17.12 25.51
N GLN A 4 -0.86 -16.60 26.59
CA GLN A 4 0.57 -16.36 26.73
C GLN A 4 1.39 -17.65 26.58
N GLN A 5 0.95 -18.77 27.18
CA GLN A 5 1.61 -20.08 27.01
C GLN A 5 1.51 -20.61 25.58
N LEU A 6 0.40 -20.38 24.88
CA LEU A 6 0.23 -20.78 23.48
C LEU A 6 1.20 -20.04 22.55
N PHE A 7 1.42 -18.76 22.83
CA PHE A 7 2.33 -17.89 22.08
C PHE A 7 3.81 -18.08 22.43
N GLU A 8 4.14 -18.38 23.68
CA GLU A 8 5.52 -18.64 24.13
C GLU A 8 6.03 -20.04 23.73
N GLN A 9 5.12 -20.98 23.44
CA GLN A 9 5.45 -22.34 23.02
C GLN A 9 5.33 -22.56 21.51
N ALA A 10 4.92 -21.55 20.74
CA ALA A 10 4.85 -21.65 19.30
C ALA A 10 6.27 -21.84 18.73
N PRO A 11 6.55 -22.93 18.00
CA PRO A 11 7.89 -23.20 17.47
C PRO A 11 8.29 -22.23 16.35
N SER A 12 7.30 -21.58 15.71
CA SER A 12 7.46 -20.59 14.66
C SER A 12 6.19 -19.74 14.54
N TRP A 13 6.34 -18.42 14.47
CA TRP A 13 5.20 -17.52 14.24
C TRP A 13 4.64 -17.74 12.84
N ARG A 14 5.51 -17.86 11.83
CA ARG A 14 5.12 -18.19 10.45
C ARG A 14 4.21 -19.42 10.37
N GLN A 15 4.51 -20.48 11.11
CA GLN A 15 3.65 -21.68 11.15
C GLN A 15 2.25 -21.33 11.67
N LEU A 16 2.19 -20.59 12.76
CA LEU A 16 0.95 -20.18 13.40
C LEU A 16 0.14 -19.18 12.55
N TRP A 17 0.78 -18.36 11.71
CA TRP A 17 0.10 -17.38 10.86
C TRP A 17 -0.45 -17.93 9.55
N PHE A 18 0.25 -18.90 8.95
CA PHE A 18 -0.02 -19.31 7.57
C PHE A 18 -0.40 -20.79 7.41
N HIS A 19 -0.44 -21.58 8.49
CA HIS A 19 -0.80 -23.00 8.43
C HIS A 19 -1.99 -23.34 9.34
N ASP A 20 -2.70 -24.42 9.03
CA ASP A 20 -3.85 -24.93 9.77
C ASP A 20 -3.47 -26.12 10.68
N PRO A 21 -4.24 -26.37 11.76
CA PRO A 21 -5.37 -25.58 12.25
C PRO A 21 -4.96 -24.42 13.19
N LEU A 22 -5.73 -23.33 13.16
CA LEU A 22 -5.63 -22.27 14.17
C LEU A 22 -6.35 -22.69 15.48
N PRO A 23 -5.83 -22.31 16.66
CA PRO A 23 -6.54 -22.48 17.93
C PRO A 23 -7.88 -21.74 17.92
N SER A 24 -8.92 -22.30 18.55
CA SER A 24 -10.28 -21.75 18.52
C SER A 24 -10.44 -20.38 19.20
N ASP A 25 -9.59 -20.07 20.17
CA ASP A 25 -9.55 -18.80 20.93
C ASP A 25 -8.53 -17.79 20.35
N PHE A 26 -7.87 -18.15 19.25
CA PHE A 26 -6.74 -17.40 18.71
C PHE A 26 -7.08 -15.95 18.38
N GLY A 27 -8.18 -15.72 17.67
CA GLY A 27 -8.60 -14.37 17.28
C GLY A 27 -8.99 -13.47 18.47
N GLU A 28 -9.42 -14.04 19.59
CA GLU A 28 -9.83 -13.22 20.75
C GLU A 28 -8.62 -12.70 21.53
N VAL A 29 -7.58 -13.54 21.67
CA VAL A 29 -6.47 -13.19 22.54
C VAL A 29 -5.32 -12.53 21.80
N LEU A 30 -5.22 -12.78 20.50
CA LEU A 30 -4.14 -12.28 19.69
C LEU A 30 -3.91 -10.76 19.81
N PRO A 31 -4.94 -9.90 19.75
CA PRO A 31 -4.75 -8.45 19.83
C PRO A 31 -4.10 -8.00 21.15
N LEU A 32 -4.42 -8.67 22.27
CA LEU A 32 -3.86 -8.34 23.58
C LEU A 32 -2.36 -8.68 23.64
N PHE A 33 -2.01 -9.89 23.17
CA PHE A 33 -0.62 -10.34 23.11
C PHE A 33 0.23 -9.43 22.22
N LEU A 34 -0.26 -9.13 21.01
CA LEU A 34 0.44 -8.26 20.05
C LEU A 34 0.63 -6.83 20.57
N LYS A 35 -0.39 -6.29 21.25
CA LYS A 35 -0.29 -4.97 21.88
C LYS A 35 0.78 -4.94 22.97
N GLN A 36 0.89 -5.98 23.79
CA GLN A 36 1.93 -6.06 24.81
C GLN A 36 3.33 -6.10 24.18
N ARG A 37 3.55 -7.00 23.21
CA ARG A 37 4.86 -7.15 22.54
C ARG A 37 5.31 -5.89 21.80
N SER A 38 4.40 -5.25 21.07
CA SER A 38 4.70 -3.99 20.37
C SER A 38 4.99 -2.83 21.32
N HIS A 39 4.34 -2.81 22.49
CA HIS A 39 4.61 -1.82 23.53
C HIS A 39 6.01 -1.99 24.15
N GLU A 40 6.37 -3.22 24.54
CA GLU A 40 7.72 -3.56 25.05
C GLU A 40 8.81 -3.16 24.04
N PHE A 41 8.60 -3.46 22.76
CA PHE A 41 9.53 -3.06 21.71
C PHE A 41 9.65 -1.54 21.56
N SER A 42 8.53 -0.82 21.57
CA SER A 42 8.52 0.63 21.41
C SER A 42 9.26 1.35 22.55
N GLN A 43 9.27 0.77 23.75
CA GLN A 43 10.07 1.26 24.89
C GLN A 43 11.58 0.99 24.75
N SER A 44 11.96 0.00 23.92
CA SER A 44 13.37 -0.37 23.69
C SER A 44 14.06 0.45 22.59
N LEU A 45 13.30 1.25 21.83
CA LEU A 45 13.83 2.01 20.71
C LEU A 45 14.63 3.22 21.21
N PRO A 46 15.85 3.46 20.68
CA PRO A 46 16.57 4.68 20.99
C PRO A 46 15.79 5.89 20.46
N THR A 47 15.67 6.94 21.27
CA THR A 47 15.02 8.20 20.88
C THR A 47 15.79 8.95 19.79
N SER A 48 17.11 8.74 19.72
CA SER A 48 17.99 9.23 18.67
C SER A 48 19.30 8.45 18.65
N LEU A 49 19.97 8.44 17.50
CA LEU A 49 21.32 7.90 17.36
C LEU A 49 22.32 9.05 17.34
N SER A 50 23.46 8.86 18.00
CA SER A 50 24.57 9.81 17.97
C SER A 50 25.28 9.79 16.61
N THR A 51 26.03 10.85 16.30
CA THR A 51 26.84 10.92 15.07
C THR A 51 27.81 9.74 14.94
N ALA A 52 28.41 9.29 16.04
CA ALA A 52 29.31 8.15 16.05
C ALA A 52 28.57 6.85 15.67
N GLN A 53 27.39 6.62 16.25
CA GLN A 53 26.55 5.47 15.88
C GLN A 53 26.14 5.53 14.41
N HIS A 54 25.76 6.69 13.86
CA HIS A 54 25.48 6.82 12.43
C HIS A 54 26.70 6.45 11.56
N GLN A 55 27.90 6.85 11.95
CA GLN A 55 29.13 6.50 11.22
C GLN A 55 29.43 5.01 11.28
N GLU A 56 29.29 4.38 12.45
CA GLU A 56 29.47 2.93 12.63
C GLU A 56 28.45 2.14 11.79
N LEU A 57 27.18 2.53 11.81
CA LEU A 57 26.14 1.88 11.02
C LEU A 57 26.36 2.06 9.52
N ASN A 58 26.83 3.22 9.08
CA ASN A 58 27.20 3.44 7.68
C ASN A 58 28.43 2.61 7.28
N ALA A 59 29.43 2.49 8.15
CA ALA A 59 30.59 1.65 7.90
C ALA A 59 30.20 0.17 7.80
N TRP A 60 29.31 -0.30 8.69
CA TRP A 60 28.75 -1.64 8.59
C TRP A 60 27.93 -1.82 7.31
N TYR A 61 27.02 -0.91 6.99
CA TYR A 61 26.19 -0.98 5.79
C TYR A 61 27.04 -1.14 4.53
N TRP A 62 28.12 -0.35 4.40
CA TRP A 62 29.02 -0.39 3.24
C TRP A 62 30.11 -1.46 3.31
N SER A 63 30.19 -2.23 4.39
CA SER A 63 31.10 -3.37 4.49
C SER A 63 30.60 -4.54 3.64
N SER A 64 31.50 -5.44 3.24
CA SER A 64 31.12 -6.67 2.52
C SER A 64 30.12 -7.52 3.32
N GLU A 65 30.31 -7.59 4.64
CA GLU A 65 29.44 -8.32 5.55
C GLU A 65 28.03 -7.72 5.58
N GLY A 66 27.91 -6.40 5.78
CA GLY A 66 26.61 -5.73 5.82
C GLY A 66 25.87 -5.83 4.48
N GLN A 67 26.57 -5.69 3.35
CA GLN A 67 26.00 -5.84 2.01
C GLN A 67 25.49 -7.28 1.77
N GLU A 68 26.27 -8.29 2.15
CA GLU A 68 25.87 -9.71 2.03
C GLU A 68 24.65 -10.01 2.91
N VAL A 69 24.69 -9.62 4.19
CA VAL A 69 23.59 -9.84 5.13
C VAL A 69 22.29 -9.21 4.64
N LEU A 70 22.34 -7.96 4.15
CA LEU A 70 21.15 -7.26 3.68
C LEU A 70 20.59 -7.84 2.38
N SER A 71 21.45 -8.30 1.47
CA SER A 71 21.01 -9.00 0.26
C SER A 71 20.32 -10.31 0.61
N LEU A 72 20.93 -11.15 1.46
CA LEU A 72 20.36 -12.42 1.91
C LEU A 72 19.05 -12.22 2.66
N ALA A 73 18.97 -11.19 3.50
CA ALA A 73 17.74 -10.82 4.17
C ALA A 73 16.66 -10.46 3.14
N CYS A 74 16.95 -9.57 2.19
CA CYS A 74 16.01 -9.18 1.14
C CYS A 74 15.49 -10.39 0.35
N ASP A 75 16.39 -11.26 -0.11
CA ASP A 75 16.05 -12.51 -0.81
C ASP A 75 15.10 -13.39 0.02
N ALA A 76 15.47 -13.65 1.27
CA ALA A 76 14.68 -14.51 2.16
C ALA A 76 13.28 -13.93 2.46
N LEU A 77 13.16 -12.61 2.66
CA LEU A 77 11.86 -11.97 2.87
C LEU A 77 11.00 -12.05 1.62
N TRP A 78 11.60 -11.79 0.45
CA TRP A 78 10.90 -11.89 -0.82
C TRP A 78 10.38 -13.30 -1.08
N GLU A 79 11.20 -14.33 -0.86
CA GLU A 79 10.81 -15.73 -1.02
C GLU A 79 9.68 -16.11 -0.06
N GLN A 80 9.79 -15.68 1.21
CA GLN A 80 8.75 -15.93 2.20
C GLN A 80 7.43 -15.29 1.79
N MET A 81 7.43 -14.00 1.42
CA MET A 81 6.20 -13.32 0.99
C MET A 81 5.65 -13.91 -0.31
N SER A 82 6.51 -14.26 -1.27
CA SER A 82 6.10 -14.88 -2.53
C SER A 82 5.36 -16.20 -2.31
N ALA A 83 5.79 -17.00 -1.33
CA ALA A 83 5.14 -18.27 -1.00
C ALA A 83 3.69 -18.10 -0.50
N TYR A 84 3.36 -16.92 0.06
CA TYR A 84 2.04 -16.62 0.63
C TYR A 84 1.23 -15.60 -0.18
N ALA A 85 1.83 -14.98 -1.20
CA ALA A 85 1.17 -14.04 -2.11
C ALA A 85 -0.17 -14.55 -2.69
N PRO A 86 -0.34 -15.84 -3.06
CA PRO A 86 -1.63 -16.34 -3.54
C PRO A 86 -2.75 -16.32 -2.50
N GLN A 87 -2.42 -16.18 -1.20
CA GLN A 87 -3.37 -16.14 -0.08
C GLN A 87 -3.77 -14.71 0.29
N ALA A 88 -3.09 -13.70 -0.26
CA ALA A 88 -3.36 -12.31 0.04
C ALA A 88 -4.80 -11.92 -0.35
N GLN A 89 -5.49 -11.19 0.51
CA GLN A 89 -6.81 -10.67 0.19
C GLN A 89 -6.70 -9.33 -0.56
N PRO A 90 -7.81 -8.85 -1.13
CA PRO A 90 -7.81 -7.69 -2.01
C PRO A 90 -7.38 -6.40 -1.32
N ALA A 91 -6.83 -5.47 -2.10
CA ALA A 91 -6.34 -4.13 -1.69
C ALA A 91 -4.99 -4.14 -0.96
N HIS A 92 -4.55 -5.31 -0.49
CA HIS A 92 -3.26 -5.52 0.15
C HIS A 92 -2.53 -6.75 -0.43
N ASP A 93 -2.76 -7.04 -1.71
CA ASP A 93 -2.16 -8.16 -2.43
C ASP A 93 -0.66 -7.94 -2.71
N ALA A 94 -0.04 -8.90 -3.40
CA ALA A 94 1.38 -8.82 -3.75
C ALA A 94 1.69 -7.59 -4.63
N ARG A 95 0.75 -7.12 -5.45
CA ARG A 95 0.93 -5.87 -6.19
C ARG A 95 1.16 -4.72 -5.23
N HIS A 96 0.34 -4.59 -4.20
CA HIS A 96 0.53 -3.54 -3.21
C HIS A 96 1.80 -3.75 -2.36
N ALA A 97 1.87 -4.88 -1.64
CA ALA A 97 2.86 -5.08 -0.58
C ALA A 97 4.26 -5.43 -1.10
N MET A 98 4.35 -6.12 -2.24
CA MET A 98 5.64 -6.60 -2.79
C MET A 98 6.12 -5.79 -3.99
N TYR A 99 5.24 -5.10 -4.72
CA TYR A 99 5.63 -4.36 -5.92
C TYR A 99 5.57 -2.83 -5.72
N LYS A 100 4.36 -2.25 -5.58
CA LYS A 100 4.15 -0.80 -5.61
C LYS A 100 4.84 -0.07 -4.45
N VAL A 101 4.71 -0.56 -3.22
CA VAL A 101 5.32 0.10 -2.06
C VAL A 101 6.85 -0.02 -2.07
N PRO A 102 7.46 -1.20 -2.30
CA PRO A 102 8.92 -1.28 -2.44
C PRO A 102 9.46 -0.45 -3.62
N ALA A 103 8.78 -0.44 -4.78
CA ALA A 103 9.19 0.37 -5.93
C ALA A 103 9.19 1.88 -5.61
N ALA A 104 8.12 2.38 -4.97
CA ALA A 104 8.06 3.77 -4.54
C ALA A 104 9.11 4.10 -3.48
N ALA A 105 9.41 3.18 -2.55
CA ALA A 105 10.48 3.37 -1.56
C ALA A 105 11.86 3.52 -2.23
N LEU A 106 12.16 2.73 -3.26
CA LEU A 106 13.40 2.88 -4.05
C LEU A 106 13.47 4.22 -4.78
N ALA A 107 12.34 4.67 -5.35
CA ALA A 107 12.26 5.99 -6.00
C ALA A 107 12.50 7.13 -4.99
N TYR A 108 11.99 7.01 -3.76
CA TYR A 108 12.27 7.96 -2.69
C TYR A 108 13.71 7.90 -2.20
N ILE A 109 14.32 6.72 -2.06
CA ILE A 109 15.74 6.59 -1.72
C ILE A 109 16.60 7.37 -2.71
N HIS A 110 16.31 7.25 -4.01
CA HIS A 110 17.00 8.00 -5.05
C HIS A 110 16.71 9.50 -4.95
N ALA A 111 15.44 9.90 -4.90
CA ALA A 111 15.02 11.29 -4.95
C ALA A 111 15.46 12.12 -3.73
N GLU A 112 15.46 11.52 -2.54
CA GLU A 112 15.95 12.13 -1.29
C GLU A 112 17.47 11.96 -1.09
N GLN A 113 18.15 11.23 -1.99
CA GLN A 113 19.57 10.89 -1.86
C GLN A 113 19.92 10.25 -0.51
N VAL A 114 19.07 9.33 -0.04
CA VAL A 114 19.20 8.73 1.30
C VAL A 114 20.56 8.05 1.44
N PRO A 115 21.36 8.38 2.48
CA PRO A 115 22.70 7.82 2.63
C PRO A 115 22.71 6.51 3.44
N GLY A 116 23.58 5.58 3.03
CA GLY A 116 24.02 4.43 3.83
C GLY A 116 22.89 3.65 4.51
N TRP A 117 23.03 3.40 5.82
CA TRP A 117 22.18 2.44 6.53
C TRP A 117 20.70 2.79 6.56
N GLU A 118 20.31 4.05 6.37
CA GLU A 118 18.91 4.46 6.37
C GLU A 118 18.11 3.85 5.20
N ARG A 119 18.82 3.39 4.16
CA ARG A 119 18.24 2.69 2.99
C ARG A 119 17.59 1.36 3.35
N VAL A 120 17.86 0.80 4.54
CA VAL A 120 17.16 -0.40 5.05
C VAL A 120 15.65 -0.19 5.20
N GLY A 121 15.17 1.06 5.12
CA GLY A 121 13.75 1.37 4.93
C GLY A 121 13.10 0.61 3.76
N ALA A 122 13.85 0.20 2.73
CA ALA A 122 13.34 -0.66 1.66
C ALA A 122 12.84 -2.03 2.17
N LEU A 123 13.49 -2.61 3.19
CA LEU A 123 13.03 -3.84 3.83
C LEU A 123 11.78 -3.58 4.69
N GLY A 124 11.71 -2.42 5.36
CA GLY A 124 10.50 -1.96 6.04
C GLY A 124 9.31 -1.85 5.07
N ALA A 125 9.54 -1.28 3.89
CA ALA A 125 8.57 -1.14 2.83
C ALA A 125 8.07 -2.48 2.27
N LEU A 126 8.94 -3.49 2.14
CA LEU A 126 8.52 -4.85 1.77
C LEU A 126 7.73 -5.53 2.89
N LEU A 127 8.16 -5.38 4.14
CA LEU A 127 7.57 -6.06 5.30
C LEU A 127 6.23 -5.49 5.77
N HIS A 128 5.95 -4.20 5.53
CA HIS A 128 4.92 -3.43 6.24
C HIS A 128 3.54 -4.10 6.32
N ASP A 129 3.06 -4.66 5.20
CA ASP A 129 1.74 -5.27 5.07
C ASP A 129 1.76 -6.80 5.04
N HIS A 130 2.90 -7.45 5.31
CA HIS A 130 2.98 -8.92 5.35
C HIS A 130 2.01 -9.54 6.37
N GLY A 131 1.79 -8.86 7.50
CA GLY A 131 0.83 -9.24 8.53
C GLY A 131 -0.63 -9.02 8.15
N ARG A 132 -0.94 -8.38 7.03
CA ARG A 132 -2.33 -8.21 6.56
C ARG A 132 -2.93 -9.53 6.09
N TRP A 133 -2.15 -10.34 5.37
CA TRP A 133 -2.62 -11.62 4.83
C TRP A 133 -3.06 -12.61 5.92
N PRO A 134 -2.29 -12.84 7.00
CA PRO A 134 -2.75 -13.67 8.09
C PRO A 134 -3.87 -13.00 8.90
N GLU A 135 -3.89 -11.67 9.06
CA GLU A 135 -5.01 -10.99 9.71
C GLU A 135 -6.34 -11.30 9.01
N GLU A 136 -6.40 -11.10 7.69
CA GLU A 136 -7.63 -11.32 6.95
C GLU A 136 -7.99 -12.80 6.85
N ARG A 137 -7.01 -13.71 6.92
CA ARG A 137 -7.27 -15.14 7.09
C ARG A 137 -7.96 -15.44 8.43
N ILE A 138 -7.49 -14.83 9.53
CA ILE A 138 -8.01 -15.08 10.88
C ILE A 138 -9.42 -14.50 11.05
N TYR A 139 -9.65 -13.28 10.58
CA TYR A 139 -10.88 -12.53 10.87
C TYR A 139 -11.84 -12.43 9.68
N GLY A 140 -11.42 -12.85 8.48
CA GLY A 140 -12.21 -12.74 7.24
C GLY A 140 -12.27 -11.32 6.65
N GLU A 141 -11.82 -10.31 7.39
CA GLU A 141 -11.79 -8.90 6.96
C GLU A 141 -10.69 -8.09 7.69
N PRO A 142 -10.21 -6.97 7.10
CA PRO A 142 -9.26 -6.07 7.77
C PRO A 142 -9.84 -5.45 9.04
N GLN A 143 -9.15 -5.57 10.17
CA GLN A 143 -9.60 -4.95 11.42
C GLN A 143 -9.30 -3.45 11.43
N GLN A 144 -10.03 -2.69 12.26
CA GLN A 144 -9.83 -1.23 12.38
C GLN A 144 -8.60 -0.83 13.23
N SER A 145 -7.90 -1.81 13.81
CA SER A 145 -6.73 -1.63 14.67
C SER A 145 -5.41 -1.70 13.87
N GLN A 146 -4.29 -1.41 14.54
CA GLN A 146 -2.92 -1.60 14.00
C GLN A 146 -2.50 -3.08 13.96
N LEU A 147 -3.47 -4.00 13.85
CA LEU A 147 -3.26 -5.42 14.09
C LEU A 147 -2.33 -6.03 13.05
N HIS A 148 -2.54 -5.74 11.76
CA HIS A 148 -1.65 -6.19 10.69
C HIS A 148 -0.22 -5.68 10.90
N ALA A 149 -0.04 -4.43 11.31
CA ALA A 149 1.28 -3.85 11.57
C ALA A 149 1.99 -4.56 12.73
N GLN A 150 1.24 -4.95 13.77
CA GLN A 150 1.77 -5.75 14.88
C GLN A 150 2.10 -7.19 14.47
N ILE A 151 1.31 -7.79 13.57
CA ILE A 151 1.61 -9.11 13.01
C ILE A 151 2.85 -9.05 12.11
N SER A 152 2.95 -8.04 11.23
CA SER A 152 4.13 -7.77 10.40
C SER A 152 5.38 -7.60 11.27
N PHE A 153 5.25 -6.92 12.39
CA PHE A 153 6.31 -6.79 13.39
C PHE A 153 6.75 -8.15 13.96
N MET A 154 5.81 -9.00 14.41
CA MET A 154 6.15 -10.34 14.95
C MET A 154 6.78 -11.25 13.89
N LEU A 155 6.22 -11.25 12.67
CA LEU A 155 6.78 -11.97 11.51
C LEU A 155 8.19 -11.47 11.20
N GLY A 156 8.39 -10.15 11.21
CA GLY A 156 9.68 -9.53 11.00
C GLY A 156 10.70 -9.89 12.08
N GLN A 157 10.29 -9.99 13.35
CA GLN A 157 11.18 -10.39 14.44
C GLN A 157 11.72 -11.80 14.24
N GLU A 158 10.85 -12.76 13.90
CA GLU A 158 11.25 -14.12 13.59
C GLU A 158 12.16 -14.17 12.36
N TRP A 159 11.76 -13.48 11.29
CA TRP A 159 12.51 -13.45 10.04
C TRP A 159 13.90 -12.82 10.19
N LEU A 160 14.05 -11.75 10.97
CA LEU A 160 15.33 -11.06 11.18
C LEU A 160 16.27 -11.79 12.14
N GLN A 161 15.78 -12.78 12.91
CA GLN A 161 16.57 -13.47 13.93
C GLN A 161 17.86 -14.12 13.41
N PRO A 162 17.87 -14.81 12.25
CA PRO A 162 19.06 -15.53 11.78
C PRO A 162 20.16 -14.62 11.22
N PHE A 163 19.86 -13.35 10.94
CA PHE A 163 20.78 -12.42 10.29
C PHE A 163 21.60 -11.64 11.33
N ASP A 164 22.92 -11.72 11.21
CA ASP A 164 23.83 -10.95 12.06
C ASP A 164 23.85 -9.49 11.60
N MET A 165 23.06 -8.65 12.27
CA MET A 165 22.92 -7.24 11.94
C MET A 165 22.92 -6.39 13.21
N PRO A 166 23.46 -5.15 13.15
CA PRO A 166 23.40 -4.23 14.26
C PRO A 166 21.98 -4.05 14.76
N LEU A 167 21.82 -4.10 16.08
CA LEU A 167 20.51 -3.97 16.73
C LEU A 167 19.71 -2.74 16.24
N PRO A 168 20.31 -1.54 16.06
CA PRO A 168 19.57 -0.39 15.53
C PRO A 168 19.00 -0.63 14.13
N VAL A 169 19.72 -1.31 13.23
CA VAL A 169 19.23 -1.62 11.88
C VAL A 169 17.99 -2.50 11.96
N ARG A 170 18.07 -3.58 12.74
CA ARG A 170 16.94 -4.49 12.99
C ARG A 170 15.74 -3.74 13.56
N GLN A 171 15.98 -2.92 14.58
CA GLN A 171 14.96 -2.11 15.24
C GLN A 171 14.28 -1.13 14.28
N HIS A 172 15.01 -0.47 13.39
CA HIS A 172 14.42 0.48 12.45
C HIS A 172 13.62 -0.18 11.32
N ILE A 173 13.99 -1.38 10.87
CA ILE A 173 13.18 -2.18 9.94
C ILE A 173 11.84 -2.57 10.62
N LEU A 174 11.91 -3.07 11.85
CA LEU A 174 10.73 -3.47 12.63
C LEU A 174 9.83 -2.29 13.01
N LEU A 175 10.41 -1.14 13.34
CA LEU A 175 9.68 0.10 13.60
C LEU A 175 8.91 0.54 12.37
N ALA A 176 9.52 0.48 11.18
CA ALA A 176 8.85 0.82 9.94
C ALA A 176 7.60 -0.04 9.73
N ALA A 177 7.72 -1.36 9.90
CA ALA A 177 6.57 -2.28 9.81
C ALA A 177 5.52 -2.00 10.89
N LEU A 178 5.92 -1.75 12.15
CA LEU A 178 4.98 -1.56 13.26
C LEU A 178 4.22 -0.23 13.18
N ARG A 179 4.90 0.86 12.79
CA ARG A 179 4.36 2.23 12.91
C ARG A 179 3.83 2.81 11.60
N HIS A 180 4.01 2.16 10.44
CA HIS A 180 3.62 2.75 9.15
C HIS A 180 2.17 3.28 9.12
N THR A 181 1.25 2.60 9.79
CA THR A 181 -0.18 2.98 9.87
C THR A 181 -0.46 4.28 10.63
N ALA A 182 0.41 4.67 11.56
CA ALA A 182 0.29 5.90 12.34
C ALA A 182 0.78 7.13 11.56
N GLY A 183 1.41 6.92 10.39
CA GLY A 183 2.14 7.95 9.68
C GLY A 183 3.54 8.18 10.25
N ALA A 184 4.19 9.20 9.72
CA ALA A 184 5.48 9.66 10.19
C ALA A 184 5.54 11.20 10.17
N ASP A 185 6.27 11.75 11.12
CA ASP A 185 6.56 13.15 11.31
C ASP A 185 7.94 13.50 10.73
N ALA A 186 8.24 14.80 10.61
CA ALA A 186 9.53 15.27 10.07
C ALA A 186 10.74 14.72 10.83
N ASN A 187 10.61 14.58 12.16
CA ASN A 187 11.66 14.11 13.07
C ASN A 187 11.76 12.58 13.13
N ASP A 188 10.88 11.85 12.45
CA ASP A 188 10.94 10.40 12.45
C ASP A 188 12.12 9.87 11.62
N PRO A 189 12.64 8.68 11.98
CA PRO A 189 13.79 8.10 11.32
C PRO A 189 13.48 7.78 9.86
N MET A 190 14.47 7.98 8.99
CA MET A 190 14.32 7.83 7.54
C MET A 190 13.76 6.47 7.11
N PRO A 191 14.13 5.31 7.70
CA PRO A 191 13.52 4.03 7.36
C PRO A 191 11.98 3.99 7.48
N LEU A 192 11.41 4.63 8.51
CA LEU A 192 9.96 4.75 8.67
C LEU A 192 9.35 5.66 7.61
N LYS A 193 9.99 6.80 7.33
CA LYS A 193 9.51 7.78 6.33
C LYS A 193 9.49 7.17 4.92
N LEU A 194 10.49 6.36 4.57
CA LEU A 194 10.56 5.63 3.30
C LEU A 194 9.41 4.64 3.13
N THR A 195 8.94 4.00 4.21
CA THR A 195 7.79 3.10 4.18
C THR A 195 6.47 3.87 4.10
N VAL A 196 6.28 4.86 4.99
CA VAL A 196 5.04 5.63 5.08
C VAL A 196 4.76 6.43 3.82
N SER A 197 5.77 7.06 3.22
CA SER A 197 5.57 7.84 2.00
C SER A 197 5.17 6.94 0.83
N ALA A 198 5.89 5.83 0.67
CA ALA A 198 5.64 4.86 -0.40
C ALA A 198 4.25 4.19 -0.29
N ASP A 199 3.80 3.86 0.92
CA ASP A 199 2.45 3.33 1.16
C ASP A 199 1.37 4.38 0.88
N ARG A 200 1.59 5.63 1.33
CA ARG A 200 0.65 6.74 1.10
C ARG A 200 0.52 7.15 -0.37
N ASP A 201 1.56 7.00 -1.19
CA ASP A 201 1.45 7.20 -2.65
C ASP A 201 0.34 6.32 -3.26
N GLN A 202 0.12 5.13 -2.70
CA GLN A 202 -0.89 4.17 -3.17
C GLN A 202 -2.32 4.53 -2.73
N LEU A 203 -2.50 5.64 -2.01
CA LEU A 203 -3.81 6.21 -1.67
C LEU A 203 -4.31 7.21 -2.73
N TYR A 204 -3.58 7.35 -3.84
CA TYR A 204 -3.93 8.19 -4.98
C TYR A 204 -3.88 7.42 -6.32
N GLY A 205 -4.41 8.04 -7.38
CA GLY A 205 -4.37 7.53 -8.75
C GLY A 205 -5.10 6.20 -8.95
N ALA A 206 -4.57 5.37 -9.85
CA ALA A 206 -5.20 4.11 -10.22
C ALA A 206 -5.11 3.02 -9.12
N GLU A 207 -4.07 3.04 -8.28
CA GLU A 207 -3.94 2.10 -7.16
C GLU A 207 -5.02 2.36 -6.11
N PHE A 208 -5.36 3.62 -5.90
CA PHE A 208 -6.51 3.98 -5.10
C PHE A 208 -7.82 3.40 -5.67
N VAL A 209 -8.02 3.44 -6.99
CA VAL A 209 -9.20 2.82 -7.63
C VAL A 209 -9.19 1.30 -7.46
N LEU A 210 -8.04 0.65 -7.58
CA LEU A 210 -7.88 -0.78 -7.29
C LEU A 210 -8.30 -1.08 -5.85
N ARG A 211 -7.82 -0.32 -4.87
CA ARG A 211 -8.25 -0.46 -3.46
C ARG A 211 -9.76 -0.29 -3.30
N LEU A 212 -10.38 0.66 -4.01
CA LEU A 212 -11.84 0.84 -3.98
C LEU A 212 -12.59 -0.41 -4.44
N VAL A 213 -12.20 -0.99 -5.57
CA VAL A 213 -12.91 -2.17 -6.09
C VAL A 213 -12.65 -3.40 -5.21
N HIS A 214 -11.53 -3.42 -4.49
CA HIS A 214 -11.05 -4.54 -3.68
C HIS A 214 -11.65 -4.62 -2.27
N HIS A 215 -11.71 -3.51 -1.51
CA HIS A 215 -12.09 -3.55 -0.10
C HIS A 215 -13.50 -4.12 0.13
N ILE A 216 -13.64 -5.03 1.10
CA ILE A 216 -14.93 -5.58 1.54
C ILE A 216 -15.73 -4.46 2.21
N GLU A 217 -17.01 -4.30 1.84
CA GLU A 217 -17.90 -3.40 2.55
C GLU A 217 -17.99 -3.89 4.00
N LYS A 218 -17.45 -3.14 4.95
CA LYS A 218 -17.70 -3.47 6.35
C LYS A 218 -19.20 -3.26 6.57
N LYS A 219 -19.85 -4.15 7.34
CA LYS A 219 -21.27 -3.96 7.76
C LYS A 219 -21.57 -2.58 8.37
N ASN A 220 -20.52 -1.86 8.80
CA ASN A 220 -20.55 -0.49 9.31
C ASN A 220 -19.58 0.48 8.60
N GLY A 221 -19.04 0.14 7.43
CA GLY A 221 -17.95 0.90 6.82
C GLY A 221 -18.20 1.34 5.39
N ASP A 222 -17.75 2.56 5.17
CA ASP A 222 -17.11 3.10 3.99
C ASP A 222 -17.88 2.92 2.65
N PHE A 223 -18.11 1.73 2.10
CA PHE A 223 -18.49 1.55 0.69
C PHE A 223 -19.95 1.79 0.29
N GLY A 224 -20.88 1.94 1.23
CA GLY A 224 -22.32 2.16 0.94
C GLY A 224 -22.63 3.41 0.09
N SER A 225 -21.69 4.35 -0.03
CA SER A 225 -21.91 5.61 -0.75
C SER A 225 -21.90 5.50 -2.27
N PHE A 226 -21.40 4.41 -2.86
CA PHE A 226 -21.60 4.23 -4.30
C PHE A 226 -23.01 3.77 -4.63
N TYR A 227 -23.76 3.18 -3.68
CA TYR A 227 -24.95 2.38 -4.00
C TYR A 227 -26.23 2.76 -3.24
N GLY A 228 -26.14 3.57 -2.18
CA GLY A 228 -27.30 4.11 -1.47
C GLY A 228 -27.05 4.28 0.03
N GLU A 229 -27.04 5.55 0.46
CA GLU A 229 -27.23 6.05 1.84
C GLU A 229 -26.35 5.54 3.00
N ASN A 230 -25.30 6.31 3.30
CA ASN A 230 -25.08 6.86 4.64
C ASN A 230 -24.28 8.18 4.53
N GLN A 231 -24.94 9.32 4.70
CA GLN A 231 -24.29 10.64 4.59
C GLN A 231 -23.24 10.92 5.70
N ALA A 232 -23.26 10.19 6.81
CA ALA A 232 -22.33 10.43 7.92
C ALA A 232 -20.95 9.78 7.73
N ARG A 233 -20.81 8.83 6.78
CA ARG A 233 -19.60 8.01 6.57
C ARG A 233 -19.43 7.57 5.11
N SER A 234 -19.67 8.49 4.19
CA SER A 234 -19.55 8.21 2.76
C SER A 234 -18.10 7.94 2.36
N VAL A 235 -17.83 6.81 1.68
CA VAL A 235 -16.55 6.61 0.97
C VAL A 235 -16.30 7.74 0.03
N LEU A 236 -17.30 8.25 -0.68
CA LEU A 236 -17.10 9.46 -1.49
C LEU A 236 -16.65 10.63 -0.63
N ASP A 237 -17.14 10.86 0.60
CA ASP A 237 -16.62 11.93 1.46
C ASP A 237 -15.22 11.64 2.01
N LYS A 238 -14.84 10.38 2.26
CA LYS A 238 -13.49 10.02 2.69
C LYS A 238 -12.48 10.09 1.54
N ILE A 239 -12.87 9.62 0.36
CA ILE A 239 -12.14 9.76 -0.89
C ILE A 239 -12.02 11.24 -1.26
N HIS A 240 -13.11 11.98 -1.18
CA HIS A 240 -13.15 13.42 -1.40
C HIS A 240 -12.30 14.12 -0.36
N HIS A 241 -12.32 13.70 0.90
CA HIS A 241 -11.41 14.21 1.93
C HIS A 241 -9.95 13.93 1.55
N MET A 242 -9.59 12.72 1.13
CA MET A 242 -8.22 12.39 0.68
C MET A 242 -7.81 13.14 -0.60
N ALA A 243 -8.75 13.30 -1.54
CA ALA A 243 -8.58 14.04 -2.78
C ALA A 243 -8.72 15.56 -2.59
N LEU A 244 -9.08 16.07 -1.42
CA LEU A 244 -9.01 17.51 -1.10
C LEU A 244 -7.82 17.79 -0.18
N ASN A 245 -7.49 16.85 0.68
CA ASN A 245 -6.41 16.94 1.63
C ASN A 245 -5.26 16.09 1.09
N ARG A 246 -4.41 16.75 0.30
CA ARG A 246 -3.09 16.23 -0.04
C ARG A 246 -2.41 15.84 1.27
N LEU A 247 -2.20 14.55 1.50
CA LEU A 247 -1.45 14.08 2.63
C LEU A 247 0.01 14.47 2.34
N PRO A 248 0.63 15.38 3.12
CA PRO A 248 2.05 15.56 3.01
C PRO A 248 2.68 14.20 3.34
N GLY A 249 3.45 13.67 2.38
CA GLY A 249 4.40 12.63 2.70
C GLY A 249 5.38 13.18 3.75
N PRO A 250 5.90 12.35 4.66
CA PRO A 250 7.02 12.76 5.50
C PRO A 250 8.28 13.06 4.65
N LEU A 251 8.25 12.72 3.36
CA LEU A 251 9.22 13.04 2.32
C LEU A 251 8.59 13.96 1.26
N PHE A 252 9.37 14.91 0.75
CA PHE A 252 8.88 16.00 -0.12
C PHE A 252 9.58 16.07 -1.48
N SER A 253 10.52 15.18 -1.79
CA SER A 253 11.28 15.18 -3.06
C SER A 253 10.48 14.79 -4.30
N ARG A 254 9.27 14.24 -4.16
CA ARG A 254 8.42 13.79 -5.28
C ARG A 254 7.08 14.55 -5.36
N PRO A 255 7.05 15.89 -5.25
CA PRO A 255 5.80 16.62 -5.11
C PRO A 255 4.99 16.60 -6.41
N ASP A 256 5.64 16.55 -7.57
CA ASP A 256 4.95 16.52 -8.87
C ASP A 256 4.30 15.15 -9.10
N HIS A 257 4.97 14.06 -8.73
CA HIS A 257 4.41 12.71 -8.82
C HIS A 257 3.11 12.58 -8.00
N VAL A 258 3.17 12.97 -6.72
CA VAL A 258 1.99 12.93 -5.85
C VAL A 258 0.88 13.84 -6.39
N HIS A 259 1.25 14.98 -6.99
CA HIS A 259 0.27 15.86 -7.63
C HIS A 259 -0.40 15.21 -8.84
N THR A 260 0.34 14.52 -9.72
CA THR A 260 -0.23 13.78 -10.85
C THR A 260 -1.18 12.69 -10.37
N LEU A 261 -0.77 11.86 -9.41
CA LEU A 261 -1.65 10.80 -8.86
C LEU A 261 -2.94 11.39 -8.27
N TRP A 262 -2.82 12.53 -7.60
CA TRP A 262 -3.96 13.26 -7.05
C TRP A 262 -4.91 13.77 -8.14
N GLN A 263 -4.39 14.34 -9.23
CA GLN A 263 -5.19 14.78 -10.38
C GLN A 263 -5.93 13.60 -11.02
N ASP A 264 -5.28 12.45 -11.14
CA ASP A 264 -5.91 11.23 -11.67
C ASP A 264 -7.06 10.75 -10.78
N SER A 265 -6.93 10.85 -9.45
CA SER A 265 -8.02 10.57 -8.51
C SER A 265 -9.21 11.50 -8.72
N VAL A 266 -8.95 12.80 -8.91
CA VAL A 266 -10.00 13.81 -9.17
C VAL A 266 -10.71 13.49 -10.49
N GLN A 267 -9.96 13.19 -11.55
CA GLN A 267 -10.51 12.86 -12.86
C GLN A 267 -11.36 11.58 -12.84
N PHE A 268 -10.93 10.55 -12.09
CA PHE A 268 -11.72 9.34 -11.87
C PHE A 268 -13.06 9.65 -11.17
N LEU A 269 -13.04 10.46 -10.12
CA LEU A 269 -14.26 10.81 -9.38
C LEU A 269 -15.26 11.59 -10.21
N LEU A 270 -14.77 12.52 -11.05
CA LEU A 270 -15.60 13.26 -12.00
C LEU A 270 -16.28 12.34 -13.00
N LEU A 271 -15.55 11.36 -13.55
CA LEU A 271 -16.11 10.36 -14.46
C LEU A 271 -17.14 9.48 -13.76
N ALA A 272 -16.79 8.91 -12.60
CA ALA A 272 -17.63 7.96 -11.90
C ALA A 272 -18.98 8.57 -11.44
N ASN A 273 -18.99 9.87 -11.13
CA ASN A 273 -20.15 10.58 -10.59
C ASN A 273 -20.79 11.56 -11.59
N SER A 274 -20.40 11.52 -12.87
CA SER A 274 -20.91 12.47 -13.90
C SER A 274 -22.42 12.39 -14.12
N HIS A 275 -23.06 11.30 -13.68
CA HIS A 275 -24.49 11.06 -13.78
C HIS A 275 -25.30 11.71 -12.63
N HIS A 276 -24.64 12.09 -11.53
CA HIS A 276 -25.32 12.60 -10.34
C HIS A 276 -25.57 14.11 -10.45
N GLU A 277 -26.85 14.50 -10.51
CA GLU A 277 -27.25 15.91 -10.57
C GLU A 277 -26.72 16.68 -9.34
N GLY A 278 -26.14 17.86 -9.55
CA GLY A 278 -25.57 18.68 -8.46
C GLY A 278 -24.21 18.25 -7.92
N PHE A 279 -23.71 17.04 -8.24
CA PHE A 279 -22.38 16.59 -7.79
C PHE A 279 -21.28 17.51 -8.32
N LEU A 280 -21.30 17.84 -9.61
CA LEU A 280 -20.27 18.68 -10.24
C LEU A 280 -20.16 20.06 -9.58
N GLY A 281 -21.29 20.66 -9.20
CA GLY A 281 -21.31 21.96 -8.51
C GLY A 281 -20.71 21.89 -7.11
N LEU A 282 -21.16 20.91 -6.31
CA LEU A 282 -20.63 20.69 -4.95
C LEU A 282 -19.15 20.30 -4.96
N PHE A 283 -18.74 19.50 -5.94
CA PHE A 283 -17.36 19.07 -6.10
C PHE A 283 -16.46 20.24 -6.53
N ALA A 284 -16.90 21.08 -7.46
CA ALA A 284 -16.20 22.30 -7.84
C ALA A 284 -16.03 23.28 -6.66
N GLU A 285 -17.09 23.48 -5.86
CA GLU A 285 -17.04 24.36 -4.69
C GLU A 285 -16.05 23.85 -3.64
N ARG A 286 -16.03 22.53 -3.38
CA ARG A 286 -15.11 21.95 -2.42
C ARG A 286 -13.68 21.95 -2.94
N LEU A 287 -13.48 21.62 -4.22
CA LEU A 287 -12.18 21.77 -4.87
C LEU A 287 -11.69 23.21 -4.74
N SER A 288 -12.55 24.23 -4.89
CA SER A 288 -12.23 25.70 -4.80
C SER A 288 -11.37 26.08 -3.60
N ARG A 289 -11.37 25.24 -2.56
CA ARG A 289 -10.64 25.40 -1.29
C ARG A 289 -9.24 24.78 -1.31
N CYS A 290 -8.87 24.08 -2.37
CA CYS A 290 -7.67 23.28 -2.56
C CYS A 290 -6.85 23.77 -3.76
N SER A 291 -6.40 25.03 -3.75
CA SER A 291 -5.33 25.60 -4.62
C SER A 291 -5.26 25.14 -6.10
N PHE A 292 -6.38 24.90 -6.79
CA PHE A 292 -6.44 24.64 -8.24
C PHE A 292 -7.11 25.83 -8.94
N THR A 293 -6.89 25.93 -10.25
CA THR A 293 -7.37 27.06 -11.04
C THR A 293 -8.69 26.73 -11.74
N PRO A 294 -9.51 27.75 -12.07
CA PRO A 294 -10.67 27.55 -12.94
C PRO A 294 -10.33 26.91 -14.29
N LYS A 295 -9.10 27.07 -14.77
CA LYS A 295 -8.61 26.47 -16.02
C LYS A 295 -8.48 24.95 -15.90
N ASP A 296 -7.96 24.47 -14.77
CA ASP A 296 -7.83 23.02 -14.50
C ASP A 296 -9.20 22.36 -14.48
N TRP A 297 -10.19 23.02 -13.88
CA TRP A 297 -11.57 22.55 -13.84
C TRP A 297 -12.20 22.39 -15.23
N VAL A 298 -12.09 23.41 -16.07
CA VAL A 298 -12.61 23.34 -17.46
C VAL A 298 -11.95 22.19 -18.21
N GLN A 299 -10.62 22.06 -18.09
CA GLN A 299 -9.89 20.96 -18.72
C GLN A 299 -10.36 19.58 -18.23
N TRP A 300 -10.59 19.39 -16.94
CA TRP A 300 -11.11 18.13 -16.41
C TRP A 300 -12.54 17.84 -16.87
N GLN A 301 -13.39 18.86 -16.99
CA GLN A 301 -14.75 18.68 -17.53
C GLN A 301 -14.72 18.26 -19.01
N ASP A 302 -13.92 18.94 -19.82
CA ASP A 302 -13.76 18.63 -21.25
C ASP A 302 -13.20 17.21 -21.45
N THR A 303 -12.22 16.83 -20.62
CA THR A 303 -11.63 15.49 -20.61
C THR A 303 -12.67 14.44 -20.21
N THR A 304 -13.45 14.71 -19.15
CA THR A 304 -14.54 13.84 -18.68
C THR A 304 -15.55 13.59 -19.80
N GLN A 305 -16.03 14.65 -20.46
CA GLN A 305 -17.01 14.54 -21.53
C GLN A 305 -16.47 13.76 -22.73
N SER A 306 -15.23 14.06 -23.13
CA SER A 306 -14.55 13.38 -24.24
C SER A 306 -14.40 11.88 -23.98
N LEU A 307 -13.99 11.50 -22.76
CA LEU A 307 -13.84 10.11 -22.36
C LEU A 307 -15.17 9.37 -22.27
N LEU A 308 -16.23 10.00 -21.76
CA LEU A 308 -17.58 9.41 -21.73
C LEU A 308 -18.09 9.12 -23.15
N LEU A 309 -17.90 10.05 -24.08
CA LEU A 309 -18.29 9.89 -25.48
C LEU A 309 -17.48 8.79 -26.17
N ALA A 310 -16.16 8.77 -25.97
CA ALA A 310 -15.28 7.75 -26.54
C ALA A 310 -15.61 6.35 -25.99
N HIS A 311 -15.83 6.23 -24.67
CA HIS A 311 -16.16 4.95 -24.05
C HIS A 311 -17.53 4.44 -24.49
N ALA A 312 -18.52 5.32 -24.64
CA ALA A 312 -19.86 4.96 -25.14
C ALA A 312 -19.82 4.28 -26.52
N GLN A 313 -18.84 4.60 -27.36
CA GLN A 313 -18.64 3.97 -28.67
C GLN A 313 -18.05 2.56 -28.59
N SER A 314 -17.33 2.24 -27.50
CA SER A 314 -16.65 0.95 -27.33
C SER A 314 -17.60 -0.22 -27.00
N GLN A 315 -18.82 0.07 -26.54
CA GLN A 315 -19.80 -0.90 -26.04
C GLN A 315 -19.31 -1.78 -24.87
N ARG A 316 -18.14 -1.48 -24.29
CA ARG A 316 -17.61 -2.20 -23.13
C ARG A 316 -18.43 -1.90 -21.88
N THR A 317 -18.61 -2.91 -21.05
CA THR A 317 -19.42 -2.87 -19.82
C THR A 317 -18.55 -2.67 -18.59
N VAL A 318 -19.17 -2.39 -17.43
CA VAL A 318 -18.47 -2.37 -16.13
C VAL A 318 -17.71 -3.68 -15.89
N LEU A 319 -18.31 -4.82 -16.27
CA LEU A 319 -17.70 -6.15 -16.14
C LEU A 319 -16.42 -6.29 -16.97
N ASP A 320 -16.42 -5.78 -18.21
CA ASP A 320 -15.24 -5.81 -19.09
C ASP A 320 -14.09 -4.99 -18.52
N GLU A 321 -14.40 -3.79 -18.01
CA GLU A 321 -13.40 -2.89 -17.47
C GLU A 321 -12.84 -3.38 -16.13
N LEU A 322 -13.69 -3.92 -15.28
CA LEU A 322 -13.25 -4.57 -14.05
C LEU A 322 -12.36 -5.78 -14.34
N THR A 323 -12.74 -6.63 -15.29
CA THR A 323 -11.92 -7.78 -15.68
C THR A 323 -10.53 -7.34 -16.14
N SER A 324 -10.46 -6.25 -16.90
CA SER A 324 -9.21 -5.66 -17.39
C SER A 324 -8.38 -5.02 -16.27
N LEU A 325 -9.03 -4.36 -15.32
CA LEU A 325 -8.36 -3.77 -14.17
C LEU A 325 -7.78 -4.85 -13.24
N LEU A 326 -8.56 -5.92 -12.98
CA LEU A 326 -8.18 -7.06 -12.17
C LEU A 326 -7.20 -8.03 -12.86
N SER A 327 -6.84 -7.79 -14.12
CA SER A 327 -5.82 -8.58 -14.82
C SER A 327 -4.42 -7.98 -14.70
N ALA A 328 -4.23 -6.94 -13.89
CA ALA A 328 -2.90 -6.40 -13.62
C ALA A 328 -2.00 -7.44 -12.94
N GLN A 329 -0.69 -7.34 -13.18
CA GLN A 329 0.31 -8.20 -12.57
C GLN A 329 0.25 -8.11 -11.04
N HIS A 330 0.52 -9.24 -10.40
CA HIS A 330 0.58 -9.42 -8.94
C HIS A 330 -0.74 -9.21 -8.18
N ILE A 331 -1.86 -9.04 -8.90
CA ILE A 331 -3.20 -9.16 -8.31
C ILE A 331 -3.52 -10.64 -8.08
N ALA A 332 -4.06 -10.96 -6.90
CA ALA A 332 -4.45 -12.33 -6.56
C ALA A 332 -5.47 -12.90 -7.57
N PRO A 333 -5.27 -14.10 -8.13
CA PRO A 333 -6.15 -14.67 -9.16
C PRO A 333 -7.46 -15.26 -8.60
N GLU A 334 -7.69 -15.19 -7.29
CA GLU A 334 -8.71 -15.92 -6.56
C GLU A 334 -10.15 -15.61 -7.08
N ALA A 335 -10.92 -16.66 -7.37
CA ALA A 335 -12.20 -16.55 -8.04
C ALA A 335 -13.30 -15.96 -7.13
N ALA A 336 -13.30 -16.30 -5.84
CA ALA A 336 -14.25 -15.73 -4.88
C ALA A 336 -13.98 -14.23 -4.66
N TYR A 337 -12.74 -13.77 -4.76
CA TYR A 337 -12.36 -12.36 -4.76
C TYR A 337 -12.95 -11.63 -5.96
N ARG A 338 -12.75 -12.17 -7.17
CA ARG A 338 -13.31 -11.57 -8.39
C ARG A 338 -14.83 -11.51 -8.30
N THR A 339 -15.46 -12.59 -7.85
CA THR A 339 -16.92 -12.67 -7.63
C THR A 339 -17.40 -11.60 -6.65
N ARG A 340 -16.77 -11.48 -5.47
CA ARG A 340 -17.08 -10.45 -4.47
C ARG A 340 -16.93 -9.03 -5.02
N THR A 341 -15.92 -8.78 -5.86
CA THR A 341 -15.72 -7.47 -6.51
C THR A 341 -16.83 -7.17 -7.53
N PHE A 342 -17.20 -8.15 -8.36
CA PHE A 342 -18.26 -7.98 -9.35
C PHE A 342 -19.64 -7.79 -8.72
N GLU A 343 -19.98 -8.55 -7.68
CA GLU A 343 -21.27 -8.44 -6.99
C GLU A 343 -21.50 -7.03 -6.45
N LYS A 344 -20.48 -6.39 -5.83
CA LYS A 344 -20.56 -5.03 -5.28
C LYS A 344 -20.88 -3.99 -6.34
N LEU A 345 -20.24 -4.11 -7.51
CA LEU A 345 -20.27 -3.06 -8.54
C LEU A 345 -21.48 -3.17 -9.48
N LEU A 346 -22.29 -4.23 -9.32
CA LEU A 346 -23.51 -4.48 -10.08
C LEU A 346 -24.80 -4.23 -9.27
N LEU A 347 -24.71 -3.67 -8.06
CA LEU A 347 -25.86 -3.44 -7.17
C LEU A 347 -26.79 -2.29 -7.61
N SER A 348 -26.39 -1.47 -8.59
CA SER A 348 -27.16 -0.32 -9.04
C SER A 348 -28.07 -0.66 -10.22
N PRO A 349 -29.39 -0.35 -10.21
CA PRO A 349 -30.24 -0.54 -11.37
C PRO A 349 -30.07 0.57 -12.44
N GLU A 350 -29.35 1.65 -12.13
CA GLU A 350 -29.25 2.83 -12.99
C GLU A 350 -28.25 2.67 -14.14
N ALA A 351 -28.75 2.61 -15.37
CA ALA A 351 -27.93 2.47 -16.58
C ALA A 351 -26.93 3.62 -16.80
N GLN A 352 -27.29 4.86 -16.43
CA GLN A 352 -26.40 6.01 -16.57
C GLN A 352 -25.17 5.91 -15.66
N LYS A 353 -25.38 5.45 -14.43
CA LYS A 353 -24.32 5.19 -13.46
C LYS A 353 -23.39 4.06 -13.91
N HIS A 354 -23.92 2.99 -14.48
CA HIS A 354 -23.09 1.92 -15.06
C HIS A 354 -22.20 2.43 -16.21
N ARG A 355 -22.73 3.30 -17.09
CA ARG A 355 -21.94 3.91 -18.16
C ARG A 355 -20.83 4.81 -17.60
N ALA A 356 -21.16 5.66 -16.63
CA ALA A 356 -20.20 6.54 -15.95
C ALA A 356 -19.09 5.73 -15.25
N LEU A 357 -19.46 4.69 -14.51
CA LEU A 357 -18.52 3.82 -13.82
C LEU A 357 -17.63 3.03 -14.79
N ALA A 358 -18.18 2.50 -15.88
CA ALA A 358 -17.39 1.81 -16.89
C ALA A 358 -16.34 2.74 -17.52
N ALA A 359 -16.72 3.96 -17.90
CA ALA A 359 -15.77 4.95 -18.42
C ALA A 359 -14.69 5.33 -17.37
N ALA A 360 -15.08 5.47 -16.10
CA ALA A 360 -14.15 5.75 -15.01
C ALA A 360 -13.14 4.60 -14.79
N LEU A 361 -13.59 3.35 -14.85
CA LEU A 361 -12.73 2.17 -14.72
C LEU A 361 -11.80 2.01 -15.94
N ALA A 362 -12.29 2.32 -17.14
CA ALA A 362 -11.46 2.36 -18.35
C ALA A 362 -10.34 3.41 -18.22
N TRP A 363 -10.67 4.60 -17.73
CA TRP A 363 -9.69 5.64 -17.40
C TRP A 363 -8.68 5.17 -16.35
N ALA A 364 -9.15 4.59 -15.25
CA ALA A 364 -8.28 4.09 -14.19
C ALA A 364 -7.32 3.00 -14.70
N ASN A 365 -7.80 2.07 -15.53
CA ASN A 365 -6.95 1.05 -16.12
C ASN A 365 -5.92 1.64 -17.10
N HIS A 366 -6.30 2.65 -17.90
CA HIS A 366 -5.35 3.36 -18.75
C HIS A 366 -4.26 4.06 -17.94
N GLN A 367 -4.65 4.82 -16.91
CA GLN A 367 -3.68 5.50 -16.04
C GLN A 367 -2.79 4.50 -15.30
N ARG A 368 -3.34 3.38 -14.82
CA ARG A 368 -2.54 2.29 -14.25
C ARG A 368 -1.45 1.83 -15.21
N GLN A 369 -1.79 1.58 -16.48
CA GLN A 369 -0.82 1.13 -17.48
C GLN A 369 0.26 2.18 -17.75
N VAL A 370 -0.10 3.47 -17.80
CA VAL A 370 0.85 4.59 -17.96
C VAL A 370 1.81 4.65 -16.77
N HIS A 371 1.27 4.61 -15.54
CA HIS A 371 2.07 4.64 -14.32
C HIS A 371 2.96 3.42 -14.16
N ASP A 372 2.44 2.22 -14.44
CA ASP A 372 3.23 0.98 -14.41
C ASP A 372 4.37 1.01 -15.43
N ALA A 373 4.13 1.52 -16.63
CA ALA A 373 5.18 1.67 -17.64
C ALA A 373 6.23 2.71 -17.22
N ALA A 374 5.81 3.84 -16.64
CA ALA A 374 6.71 4.86 -16.12
C ALA A 374 7.55 4.33 -14.95
N GLU A 375 6.94 3.61 -14.02
CA GLU A 375 7.60 2.98 -12.88
C GLU A 375 8.59 1.91 -13.34
N ALA A 376 8.19 1.00 -14.23
CA ALA A 376 9.08 -0.01 -14.79
C ALA A 376 10.30 0.61 -15.50
N ASN A 377 10.11 1.71 -16.24
CA ASN A 377 11.22 2.44 -16.85
C ASN A 377 12.12 3.09 -15.80
N HIS A 378 11.55 3.64 -14.73
CA HIS A 378 12.32 4.23 -13.65
C HIS A 378 13.14 3.16 -12.89
N LEU A 379 12.55 2.01 -12.55
CA LEU A 379 13.24 0.89 -11.91
C LEU A 379 14.44 0.39 -12.74
N LYS A 380 14.30 0.35 -14.08
CA LYS A 380 15.43 0.04 -14.98
C LYS A 380 16.56 1.06 -14.88
N GLN A 381 16.24 2.35 -14.74
CA GLN A 381 17.26 3.39 -14.54
C GLN A 381 17.95 3.24 -13.18
N LEU A 382 17.18 2.93 -12.13
CA LEU A 382 17.72 2.70 -10.78
C LEU A 382 18.67 1.49 -10.72
N THR A 383 18.52 0.51 -11.61
CA THR A 383 19.41 -0.67 -11.67
C THR A 383 20.88 -0.31 -11.83
N LEU A 384 21.19 0.68 -12.67
CA LEU A 384 22.57 1.16 -12.83
C LEU A 384 23.02 2.02 -11.66
N LEU A 385 22.10 2.79 -11.07
CA LEU A 385 22.40 3.74 -10.00
C LEU A 385 22.62 3.05 -8.64
N PHE A 386 22.04 1.88 -8.44
CA PHE A 386 22.15 1.10 -7.22
C PHE A 386 23.02 -0.15 -7.36
N ALA A 387 23.79 -0.27 -8.45
CA ALA A 387 24.62 -1.45 -8.73
C ALA A 387 25.63 -1.78 -7.61
N ASP A 388 26.12 -0.76 -6.90
CA ASP A 388 27.08 -0.91 -5.78
C ASP A 388 26.39 -1.08 -4.42
N ASP A 389 25.06 -1.19 -4.38
CA ASP A 389 24.24 -1.38 -3.19
C ASP A 389 23.47 -2.70 -3.30
N ALA A 390 24.00 -3.75 -2.67
CA ALA A 390 23.51 -5.12 -2.73
C ALA A 390 22.06 -5.26 -2.26
N LEU A 391 21.65 -4.52 -1.22
CA LEU A 391 20.25 -4.51 -0.76
C LEU A 391 19.32 -4.01 -1.86
N LEU A 392 19.62 -2.83 -2.41
CA LEU A 392 18.76 -2.17 -3.39
C LEU A 392 18.80 -2.91 -4.74
N SER A 393 19.98 -3.41 -5.14
CA SER A 393 20.15 -4.27 -6.31
C SER A 393 19.36 -5.58 -6.18
N CYS A 394 19.40 -6.22 -5.01
CA CYS A 394 18.59 -7.41 -4.72
C CYS A 394 17.10 -7.09 -4.88
N MET A 395 16.59 -6.05 -4.21
CA MET A 395 15.19 -5.62 -4.31
C MET A 395 14.78 -5.32 -5.76
N LEU A 396 15.61 -4.58 -6.51
CA LEU A 396 15.36 -4.27 -7.93
C LEU A 396 15.31 -5.52 -8.79
N SER A 397 16.20 -6.49 -8.55
CA SER A 397 16.20 -7.74 -9.29
C SER A 397 14.87 -8.48 -9.13
N LYS A 398 14.28 -8.47 -7.93
CA LYS A 398 12.99 -9.11 -7.66
C LYS A 398 11.82 -8.38 -8.31
N LEU A 399 11.81 -7.05 -8.20
CA LEU A 399 10.78 -6.19 -8.79
C LEU A 399 10.79 -6.24 -10.33
N THR A 400 11.94 -6.47 -10.95
CA THR A 400 12.09 -6.49 -12.42
C THR A 400 12.05 -7.90 -13.02
N ALA A 401 12.37 -8.94 -12.25
CA ALA A 401 12.30 -10.33 -12.70
C ALA A 401 10.89 -10.94 -12.61
N SER A 402 9.96 -10.29 -11.88
CA SER A 402 8.60 -10.79 -11.72
C SER A 402 7.75 -10.43 -12.96
N PRO A 403 7.30 -11.42 -13.76
CA PRO A 403 6.49 -11.18 -14.95
C PRO A 403 5.02 -10.92 -14.66
#